data_AF-A0A131ZZ86-F1
#
_entry.id   AF-A0A131ZZ86-F1
#
_cell.length_a   1.000
_cell.length_b   1.000
_cell.length_c   1.000
_cell.angle_alpha   90.00
_cell.angle_beta   90.00
_cell.angle_gamma   90.00
#
_symmetry.space_group_name_H-M   'P 1'
#
loop_
_entity.id
_entity.type
_entity.pdbx_description
1 polymer ?
#
loop_
_entity_poly.entity_id
_entity_poly.type
_entity_poly.pdbx_seq_one_letter_code
_entity_poly.pdbx_strand_id
1 'polypeptide(L)'
;MILRRKVKLPSQPHKINSFIVGPFLKDKYKYLEPRPVADFIYEEIEEFEAQEQPKLKLLLLKTIDELGVPGNIVEVDADYGRFHLLSSNAAVYASDYNIKLFEDLIKVGSEQHSGPSSAFVGSTIKKLVNDVILIVMNDLNPWTITPKHVQIGLRAAGYCVPLECISLPSTPITGPDLEQKQGKDFAVEITINNHEKIHVRCLLHHKSLPLRNNWDRNPRFILLEEQTDLLESMPSKEMDEDLFV
;
A
#
# COMPACT_ATOMS: atom_id res chain seq x y z
N MET A 1 7.69 50.91 -35.35
CA MET A 1 9.12 51.12 -35.70
C MET A 1 9.87 49.83 -35.41
N ILE A 2 10.25 49.04 -36.43
CA ILE A 2 10.78 47.67 -36.22
C ILE A 2 12.31 47.72 -36.13
N LEU A 3 12.84 47.51 -34.92
CA LEU A 3 14.28 47.45 -34.63
C LEU A 3 14.87 46.08 -35.05
N ARG A 4 15.37 45.99 -36.29
CA ARG A 4 16.17 44.84 -36.74
C ARG A 4 17.56 44.85 -36.10
N ARG A 5 17.73 44.17 -34.95
CA ARG A 5 19.06 43.84 -34.41
C ARG A 5 19.78 42.87 -35.37
N LYS A 6 20.85 43.33 -36.02
CA LYS A 6 21.79 42.43 -36.72
C LYS A 6 22.60 41.65 -35.68
N VAL A 7 22.27 40.37 -35.49
CA VAL A 7 23.11 39.44 -34.72
C VAL A 7 24.37 39.15 -35.55
N LYS A 8 25.56 39.46 -35.00
CA LYS A 8 26.82 38.97 -35.58
C LYS A 8 26.98 37.51 -35.16
N LEU A 9 27.07 36.61 -36.14
CA LEU A 9 27.53 35.24 -35.90
C LEU A 9 29.00 35.26 -35.44
N PRO A 10 29.41 34.36 -34.53
CA PRO A 10 30.80 34.27 -34.09
C PRO A 10 31.71 33.88 -35.27
N SER A 11 32.94 34.41 -35.26
CA SER A 11 33.96 34.08 -36.26
C SER A 11 34.30 32.59 -36.22
N GLN A 12 34.22 31.91 -37.37
CA GLN A 12 34.63 30.52 -37.46
C GLN A 12 36.12 30.36 -37.08
N PRO A 13 36.50 29.31 -36.33
CA PRO A 13 37.89 29.09 -35.95
C PRO A 13 38.72 28.73 -37.19
N HIS A 14 39.72 29.56 -37.49
CA HIS A 14 40.68 29.29 -38.55
C HIS A 14 41.85 28.43 -38.06
N LYS A 15 42.40 27.62 -38.97
CA LYS A 15 43.64 26.82 -38.90
C LYS A 15 43.51 25.41 -38.27
N ILE A 16 43.42 24.43 -39.17
CA ILE A 16 43.96 23.08 -38.95
C ILE A 16 45.48 23.14 -39.21
N ASN A 17 46.25 22.40 -38.42
CA ASN A 17 47.72 22.40 -38.44
C ASN A 17 48.27 21.66 -39.69
N SER A 18 49.32 22.17 -40.33
CA SER A 18 49.75 21.78 -41.69
C SER A 18 50.57 20.48 -41.80
N PHE A 19 50.60 19.64 -40.76
CA PHE A 19 51.56 18.54 -40.61
C PHE A 19 50.94 17.13 -40.46
N ILE A 20 49.70 16.94 -40.89
CA ILE A 20 49.06 15.61 -40.95
C ILE A 20 48.66 15.31 -42.40
N VAL A 21 49.55 14.64 -43.13
CA VAL A 21 49.30 14.11 -44.48
C VAL A 21 49.20 12.59 -44.42
N GLY A 22 47.97 12.09 -44.33
CA GLY A 22 47.65 10.67 -44.46
C GLY A 22 46.57 10.46 -45.52
N PRO A 23 46.57 9.33 -46.26
CA PRO A 23 45.61 9.07 -47.34
C PRO A 23 44.17 8.83 -46.85
N PHE A 24 43.94 8.82 -45.54
CA PHE A 24 42.62 8.67 -44.91
C PHE A 24 41.96 10.02 -44.54
N LEU A 25 42.17 11.05 -45.36
CA LEU A 25 41.22 12.16 -45.42
C LEU A 25 39.91 11.61 -46.02
N LYS A 26 39.03 11.10 -45.13
CA LYS A 26 37.61 10.89 -45.45
C LYS A 26 37.11 12.11 -46.20
N ASP A 27 36.31 11.89 -47.26
CA ASP A 27 35.68 12.97 -48.02
C ASP A 27 35.23 14.06 -47.06
N LYS A 28 35.78 15.27 -47.25
CA LYS A 28 35.52 16.41 -46.37
C LYS A 28 34.03 16.42 -46.11
N TYR A 29 33.62 16.34 -44.83
CA TYR A 29 32.22 16.54 -44.47
C TYR A 29 31.76 17.77 -45.25
N LYS A 30 30.83 17.56 -46.20
CA LYS A 30 30.20 18.69 -46.88
C LYS A 30 29.49 19.41 -45.75
N TYR A 31 30.10 20.49 -45.27
CA TYR A 31 29.48 21.38 -44.32
C TYR A 31 28.19 21.81 -45.00
N LEU A 32 27.07 21.22 -44.58
CA LEU A 32 25.76 21.60 -45.06
C LEU A 32 25.67 23.09 -44.82
N GLU A 33 25.29 23.84 -45.86
CA GLU A 33 25.17 25.28 -45.74
C GLU A 33 24.26 25.59 -44.55
N PRO A 34 24.61 26.60 -43.72
CA PRO A 34 23.83 26.92 -42.54
C PRO A 34 22.39 27.18 -42.96
N ARG A 35 21.46 26.36 -42.45
CA ARG A 35 20.06 26.41 -42.84
C ARG A 35 19.50 27.83 -42.65
N PRO A 36 18.61 28.30 -43.53
CA PRO A 36 17.96 29.60 -43.34
C PRO A 36 17.17 29.62 -42.04
N VAL A 37 17.03 30.80 -41.43
CA VAL A 37 16.36 30.97 -40.12
C VAL A 37 14.91 30.45 -40.12
N ALA A 38 14.25 30.40 -41.29
CA ALA A 38 12.92 29.85 -41.45
C ALA A 38 12.82 28.35 -41.11
N ASP A 39 13.87 27.57 -41.34
CA ASP A 39 13.91 26.12 -41.06
C ASP A 39 13.94 25.79 -39.56
N PHE A 40 14.08 26.81 -38.71
CA PHE A 40 14.06 26.71 -37.24
C PHE A 40 12.73 27.17 -36.63
N ILE A 41 11.72 27.45 -37.45
CA ILE A 41 10.35 27.69 -37.02
C ILE A 41 9.64 26.33 -37.01
N TYR A 42 9.34 25.83 -35.83
CA TYR A 42 8.63 24.57 -35.62
C TYR A 42 7.22 24.83 -35.13
N GLU A 43 6.29 23.97 -35.54
CA GLU A 43 4.92 23.89 -35.02
C GLU A 43 4.84 22.65 -34.13
N GLU A 44 4.18 22.78 -32.98
CA GLU A 44 3.98 21.66 -32.05
C GLU A 44 2.79 20.83 -32.52
N ILE A 45 3.05 19.55 -32.83
CA ILE A 45 2.06 18.65 -33.44
C ILE A 45 1.29 17.88 -32.35
N GLU A 46 1.97 17.49 -31.28
CA GLU A 46 1.41 16.73 -30.15
C GLU A 46 2.06 17.17 -28.83
N GLU A 47 1.23 17.53 -27.84
CA GLU A 47 1.66 17.81 -26.46
C GLU A 47 1.90 16.49 -25.71
N PHE A 48 3.13 15.98 -25.69
CA PHE A 48 3.47 14.73 -25.01
C PHE A 48 3.37 14.82 -23.47
N GLU A 49 3.46 16.02 -22.89
CA GLU A 49 3.39 16.22 -21.43
C GLU A 49 1.98 16.01 -20.86
N ALA A 50 0.94 16.17 -21.69
CA ALA A 50 -0.46 15.97 -21.30
C ALA A 50 -0.92 14.49 -21.40
N GLN A 51 -0.09 13.61 -21.96
CA GLN A 51 -0.44 12.20 -22.15
C GLN A 51 -0.23 11.38 -20.87
N GLU A 52 -1.17 10.50 -20.55
CA GLU A 52 -1.06 9.60 -19.39
C GLU A 52 0.16 8.67 -19.57
N GLN A 53 1.07 8.67 -18.59
CA GLN A 53 2.29 7.86 -18.69
C GLN A 53 1.95 6.36 -18.65
N PRO A 54 2.56 5.53 -19.51
CA PRO A 54 2.30 4.10 -19.51
C PRO A 54 2.80 3.45 -18.23
N LYS A 55 2.00 2.53 -17.68
CA LYS A 55 2.34 1.76 -16.48
C LYS A 55 3.59 0.90 -16.72
N LEU A 56 4.43 0.84 -15.69
CA LEU A 56 5.73 0.19 -15.71
C LEU A 56 5.63 -1.27 -15.23
N LYS A 57 6.10 -2.20 -16.06
CA LYS A 57 6.15 -3.64 -15.76
C LYS A 57 7.40 -4.00 -14.96
N LEU A 58 7.21 -4.46 -13.74
CA LEU A 58 8.27 -4.82 -12.81
C LEU A 58 8.06 -6.24 -12.26
N LEU A 59 9.16 -6.95 -12.02
CA LEU A 59 9.23 -8.22 -11.29
C LEU A 59 9.64 -7.92 -9.84
N LEU A 60 8.86 -8.37 -8.86
CA LEU A 60 9.15 -8.15 -7.43
C LEU A 60 10.24 -9.11 -6.94
N LEU A 61 11.22 -8.58 -6.19
CA LEU A 61 12.26 -9.36 -5.50
C LEU A 61 11.98 -9.55 -4.00
N LYS A 62 11.09 -8.73 -3.43
CA LYS A 62 10.72 -8.73 -2.02
C LYS A 62 9.20 -8.66 -1.90
N THR A 63 8.67 -9.10 -0.76
CA THR A 63 7.25 -8.93 -0.45
C THR A 63 7.00 -7.45 -0.16
N ILE A 64 5.98 -6.88 -0.78
CA ILE A 64 5.59 -5.48 -0.58
C ILE A 64 4.08 -5.44 -0.38
N ASP A 65 3.65 -4.79 0.70
CA ASP A 65 2.24 -4.58 1.01
C ASP A 65 1.51 -3.97 -0.20
N GLU A 66 0.31 -4.48 -0.49
CA GLU A 66 -0.59 -4.03 -1.57
C GLU A 66 -0.11 -4.32 -3.01
N LEU A 67 1.15 -4.73 -3.23
CA LEU A 67 1.66 -5.17 -4.53
C LEU A 67 1.82 -6.69 -4.66
N GLY A 68 2.33 -7.37 -3.63
CA GLY A 68 2.40 -8.82 -3.59
C GLY A 68 3.74 -9.42 -3.15
N VAL A 69 3.96 -10.66 -3.61
CA VAL A 69 5.01 -11.58 -3.16
C VAL A 69 6.17 -11.58 -4.18
N PRO A 70 7.42 -11.86 -3.77
CA PRO A 70 8.54 -12.07 -4.71
C PRO A 70 8.16 -13.04 -5.84
N GLY A 71 8.53 -12.67 -7.07
CA GLY A 71 8.26 -13.43 -8.29
C GLY A 71 7.05 -12.93 -9.07
N ASN A 72 6.15 -12.17 -8.44
CA ASN A 72 5.03 -11.57 -9.14
C ASN A 72 5.51 -10.49 -10.12
N ILE A 73 4.90 -10.48 -11.31
CA ILE A 73 5.03 -9.40 -12.30
C ILE A 73 3.86 -8.44 -12.09
N VAL A 74 4.16 -7.17 -11.85
CA VAL A 74 3.17 -6.12 -11.53
C VAL A 74 3.29 -4.93 -12.47
N GLU A 75 2.17 -4.26 -12.73
CA GLU A 75 2.09 -2.99 -13.46
C GLU A 75 1.83 -1.86 -12.47
N VAL A 76 2.77 -0.93 -12.35
CA VAL A 76 2.71 0.21 -11.40
C VAL A 76 2.93 1.54 -12.12
N ASP A 77 2.58 2.66 -11.49
CA ASP A 77 2.85 3.97 -12.05
C ASP A 77 4.37 4.22 -12.14
N ALA A 78 4.81 4.89 -13.22
CA ALA A 78 6.22 4.97 -13.58
C ALA A 78 7.08 5.64 -12.50
N ASP A 79 6.57 6.69 -11.85
CA ASP A 79 7.28 7.39 -10.77
C ASP A 79 7.41 6.52 -9.52
N TYR A 80 6.33 5.87 -9.08
CA TYR A 80 6.39 4.97 -7.93
C TYR A 80 7.37 3.81 -8.18
N GLY A 81 7.29 3.19 -9.36
CA GLY A 81 8.20 2.13 -9.78
C GLY A 81 9.66 2.56 -9.80
N ARG A 82 9.96 3.74 -10.35
CA ARG A 82 11.33 4.28 -10.44
C ARG A 82 11.90 4.68 -9.09
N PHE A 83 11.19 5.54 -8.34
CA PHE A 83 11.72 6.18 -7.14
C PHE A 83 11.63 5.32 -5.87
N HIS A 84 10.65 4.41 -5.79
CA HIS A 84 10.50 3.54 -4.62
C HIS A 84 11.03 2.13 -4.91
N LEU A 85 10.47 1.44 -5.90
CA LEU A 85 10.71 -0.01 -6.08
C LEU A 85 12.10 -0.33 -6.64
N LEU A 86 12.51 0.36 -7.71
CA LEU A 86 13.82 0.16 -8.34
C LEU A 86 14.94 0.73 -7.46
N SER A 87 14.78 1.95 -6.92
CA SER A 87 15.80 2.56 -6.04
C SER A 87 16.05 1.79 -4.73
N SER A 88 15.03 1.15 -4.14
CA SER A 88 15.19 0.30 -2.94
C SER A 88 15.66 -1.13 -3.25
N ASN A 89 15.90 -1.46 -4.52
CA ASN A 89 16.17 -2.82 -5.01
C ASN A 89 15.14 -3.82 -4.45
N ALA A 90 13.86 -3.46 -4.53
CA ALA A 90 12.73 -4.29 -4.14
C ALA A 90 12.02 -4.90 -5.37
N ALA A 91 12.24 -4.33 -6.56
CA ALA A 91 11.81 -4.87 -7.83
C ALA A 91 12.88 -4.65 -8.92
N VAL A 92 12.72 -5.31 -10.06
CA VAL A 92 13.56 -5.21 -11.26
C VAL A 92 12.65 -5.07 -12.49
N TYR A 93 13.10 -4.44 -13.57
CA TYR A 93 12.34 -4.41 -14.83
C TYR A 93 11.98 -5.82 -15.33
N ALA A 94 10.73 -6.04 -15.73
CA ALA A 94 10.25 -7.30 -16.30
C ALA A 94 10.70 -7.48 -17.76
N SER A 95 12.02 -7.57 -17.98
CA SER A 95 12.63 -7.89 -19.27
C SER A 95 12.78 -9.40 -19.45
N ASP A 96 12.76 -9.89 -20.69
CA ASP A 96 12.96 -11.32 -21.01
C ASP A 96 14.24 -11.92 -20.41
N TYR A 97 15.28 -11.10 -20.24
CA TYR A 97 16.52 -11.51 -19.59
C TYR A 97 16.32 -11.68 -18.08
N ASN A 98 15.68 -10.72 -17.42
CA ASN A 98 15.45 -10.77 -15.98
C ASN A 98 14.44 -11.87 -15.60
N ILE A 99 13.41 -12.10 -16.43
CA ILE A 99 12.43 -13.17 -16.22
C ILE A 99 13.12 -14.55 -16.25
N LYS A 100 14.09 -14.75 -17.15
CA LYS A 100 14.92 -15.98 -17.20
C LYS A 100 15.91 -16.05 -16.04
N LEU A 101 16.51 -14.93 -15.64
CA LEU A 101 17.45 -14.87 -14.51
C LEU A 101 16.78 -15.20 -13.17
N PHE A 102 15.51 -14.81 -12.99
CA PHE A 102 14.72 -15.02 -11.78
C PHE A 102 13.67 -16.14 -11.92
N GLU A 103 13.81 -17.05 -12.89
CA GLU A 103 12.83 -18.11 -13.16
C GLU A 103 12.57 -18.99 -11.93
N ASP A 104 13.61 -19.33 -11.17
CA ASP A 104 13.50 -20.13 -9.94
C ASP A 104 12.71 -19.40 -8.84
N LEU A 105 12.86 -18.08 -8.76
CA LEU A 105 12.14 -17.23 -7.80
C LEU A 105 10.65 -17.15 -8.17
N ILE A 106 10.33 -17.07 -9.46
CA ILE A 106 8.94 -17.14 -9.98
C ILE A 106 8.32 -18.51 -9.63
N LYS A 107 9.03 -19.62 -9.85
CA LYS A 107 8.57 -20.98 -9.50
C LYS A 107 8.29 -21.11 -8.01
N VAL A 108 9.25 -20.74 -7.16
CA VAL A 108 9.11 -20.78 -5.69
C VAL A 108 7.91 -19.95 -5.22
N GLY A 109 7.73 -18.73 -5.77
CA GLY A 109 6.57 -17.89 -5.47
C GLY A 109 5.24 -18.54 -5.84
N SER A 110 5.19 -19.28 -6.95
CA SER A 110 3.98 -19.98 -7.41
C SER A 110 3.68 -21.28 -6.65
N GLU A 111 4.71 -22.01 -6.20
CA GLU A 111 4.55 -23.35 -5.61
C GLU A 111 4.45 -23.35 -4.08
N GLN A 112 5.21 -22.48 -3.39
CA GLN A 112 5.43 -22.66 -1.95
C GLN A 112 4.52 -21.82 -1.05
N HIS A 113 3.77 -20.84 -1.60
CA HIS A 113 2.96 -19.88 -0.83
C HIS A 113 3.67 -19.31 0.42
N SER A 114 5.01 -19.20 0.38
CA SER A 114 5.86 -18.92 1.55
C SER A 114 5.80 -17.46 2.04
N GLY A 115 4.86 -16.67 1.54
CA GLY A 115 4.60 -15.28 1.92
C GLY A 115 3.14 -15.09 2.38
N PRO A 116 2.68 -13.84 2.50
CA PRO A 116 1.27 -13.55 2.77
C PRO A 116 0.36 -14.14 1.69
N SER A 117 -0.80 -14.65 2.09
CA SER A 117 -1.78 -15.30 1.20
C SER A 117 -2.32 -14.37 0.09
N SER A 118 -2.23 -13.05 0.27
CA SER A 118 -2.56 -12.03 -0.73
C SER A 118 -1.80 -10.73 -0.45
N ALA A 119 -1.60 -9.91 -1.48
CA ALA A 119 -0.92 -8.61 -1.40
C ALA A 119 -1.51 -7.67 -0.32
N PHE A 120 -2.83 -7.69 -0.13
CA PHE A 120 -3.54 -6.79 0.79
C PHE A 120 -3.56 -7.27 2.25
N VAL A 121 -3.02 -8.46 2.55
CA VAL A 121 -3.07 -9.06 3.88
C VAL A 121 -2.35 -8.19 4.91
N GLY A 122 -1.15 -7.68 4.60
CA GLY A 122 -0.39 -6.83 5.52
C GLY A 122 -1.15 -5.57 5.93
N SER A 123 -1.72 -4.84 4.97
CA SER A 123 -2.57 -3.68 5.25
C SER A 123 -3.87 -4.04 5.98
N THR A 124 -4.45 -5.20 5.69
CA THR A 124 -5.68 -5.67 6.36
C THR A 124 -5.42 -6.02 7.83
N ILE A 125 -4.31 -6.71 8.12
CA ILE A 125 -3.83 -6.98 9.50
C ILE A 125 -3.66 -5.67 10.25
N LYS A 126 -2.91 -4.71 9.69
CA LYS A 126 -2.62 -3.42 10.34
C LYS A 126 -3.90 -2.64 10.68
N LYS A 127 -4.93 -2.71 9.84
CA LYS A 127 -6.23 -2.06 10.12
C LYS A 127 -7.00 -2.80 11.21
N LEU A 128 -7.19 -4.12 11.06
CA LEU A 128 -7.91 -4.96 12.02
C LEU A 128 -7.31 -4.96 13.44
N VAL A 129 -5.98 -4.88 13.56
CA VAL A 129 -5.28 -4.85 14.86
C VAL A 129 -5.40 -3.49 15.56
N ASN A 130 -5.54 -2.39 14.81
CA ASN A 130 -5.65 -1.03 15.37
C ASN A 130 -7.11 -0.60 15.63
N ASP A 131 -8.08 -1.27 15.00
CA ASP A 131 -9.50 -1.01 15.17
C ASP A 131 -10.08 -1.71 16.41
N VAL A 132 -11.16 -1.13 16.94
CA VAL A 132 -11.99 -1.71 18.00
C VAL A 132 -13.36 -1.98 17.41
N ILE A 133 -13.84 -3.21 17.49
CA ILE A 133 -15.13 -3.59 16.90
C ILE A 133 -16.23 -3.46 17.94
N LEU A 134 -17.19 -2.56 17.69
CA LEU A 134 -18.35 -2.37 18.56
C LEU A 134 -19.37 -3.49 18.35
N ILE A 135 -19.66 -4.25 19.40
CA ILE A 135 -20.67 -5.31 19.39
C ILE A 135 -21.89 -4.84 20.17
N VAL A 136 -22.93 -4.43 19.43
CA VAL A 136 -24.18 -3.92 20.00
C VAL A 136 -25.12 -5.08 20.35
N MET A 137 -25.48 -5.20 21.61
CA MET A 137 -26.37 -6.22 22.16
C MET A 137 -27.66 -5.63 22.73
N ASN A 138 -28.68 -6.48 22.89
CA ASN A 138 -29.90 -6.11 23.60
C ASN A 138 -29.68 -6.10 25.11
N ASP A 139 -30.42 -5.28 25.84
CA ASP A 139 -30.43 -5.19 27.30
C ASP A 139 -31.54 -6.05 27.93
N LEU A 140 -32.71 -6.13 27.31
CA LEU A 140 -33.89 -6.80 27.88
C LEU A 140 -33.95 -8.32 27.64
N ASN A 141 -33.42 -8.79 26.51
CA ASN A 141 -33.50 -10.21 26.14
C ASN A 141 -32.18 -10.90 26.46
N PRO A 142 -32.18 -12.11 27.05
CA PRO A 142 -30.97 -12.90 27.22
C PRO A 142 -30.38 -13.27 25.85
N TRP A 143 -29.06 -13.27 25.78
CA TRP A 143 -28.32 -13.55 24.55
C TRP A 143 -27.02 -14.29 24.85
N THR A 144 -26.46 -14.93 23.82
CA THR A 144 -25.12 -15.52 23.85
C THR A 144 -24.36 -14.98 22.65
N ILE A 145 -23.09 -14.60 22.83
CA ILE A 145 -22.27 -14.16 21.69
C ILE A 145 -22.08 -15.35 20.73
N THR A 146 -22.33 -15.11 19.46
CA THR A 146 -22.15 -16.07 18.37
C THR A 146 -21.34 -15.38 17.26
N PRO A 147 -20.69 -16.12 16.34
CA PRO A 147 -19.96 -15.52 15.23
C PRO A 147 -20.79 -14.54 14.39
N LYS A 148 -22.12 -14.73 14.33
CA LYS A 148 -23.06 -13.81 13.66
C LYS A 148 -23.10 -12.42 14.32
N HIS A 149 -23.00 -12.34 15.64
CA HIS A 149 -22.99 -11.06 16.36
C HIS A 149 -21.69 -10.29 16.08
N VAL A 150 -20.55 -10.99 16.06
CA VAL A 150 -19.25 -10.39 15.68
C VAL A 150 -19.27 -9.97 14.21
N GLN A 151 -19.81 -10.78 13.29
CA GLN A 151 -19.94 -10.44 11.86
C GLN A 151 -20.75 -9.15 11.64
N ILE A 152 -21.81 -8.92 12.42
CA ILE A 152 -22.59 -7.67 12.33
C ILE A 152 -21.77 -6.47 12.81
N GLY A 153 -21.01 -6.60 13.91
CA GLY A 153 -20.09 -5.57 14.39
C GLY A 153 -18.97 -5.26 13.39
N LEU A 154 -18.34 -6.30 12.83
CA LEU A 154 -17.32 -6.18 11.77
C LEU A 154 -17.88 -5.45 10.54
N ARG A 155 -19.10 -5.79 10.11
CA ARG A 155 -19.78 -5.10 9.00
C ARG A 155 -20.08 -3.63 9.32
N ALA A 156 -20.46 -3.32 10.56
CA ALA A 156 -20.67 -1.92 10.98
C ALA A 156 -19.35 -1.11 10.97
N ALA A 157 -18.21 -1.75 11.22
CA ALA A 157 -16.88 -1.18 11.05
C ALA A 157 -16.36 -1.19 9.59
N GLY A 158 -17.12 -1.72 8.64
CA GLY A 158 -16.78 -1.77 7.21
C GLY A 158 -16.13 -3.07 6.70
N TYR A 159 -15.96 -4.07 7.57
CA TYR A 159 -15.33 -5.36 7.22
C TYR A 159 -16.36 -6.42 6.81
N CYS A 160 -16.18 -7.01 5.63
CA CYS A 160 -16.99 -8.12 5.12
C CYS A 160 -16.31 -9.47 5.39
N VAL A 161 -16.59 -10.07 6.55
CA VAL A 161 -15.98 -11.35 6.98
C VAL A 161 -17.04 -12.47 7.00
N PRO A 162 -16.78 -13.67 6.44
CA PRO A 162 -17.71 -14.81 6.51
C PRO A 162 -17.69 -15.47 7.91
N LEU A 163 -18.65 -16.35 8.20
CA LEU A 163 -18.85 -16.88 9.55
C LEU A 163 -17.78 -17.91 9.94
N GLU A 164 -17.33 -18.72 8.99
CA GLU A 164 -16.28 -19.73 9.18
C GLU A 164 -14.91 -19.15 9.55
N CYS A 165 -14.67 -17.86 9.25
CA CYS A 165 -13.42 -17.18 9.57
C CYS A 165 -13.35 -16.64 11.02
N ILE A 166 -14.44 -16.72 11.81
CA ILE A 166 -14.56 -16.07 13.12
C ILE A 166 -14.55 -17.11 14.25
N SER A 167 -13.45 -17.17 15.00
CA SER A 167 -13.22 -18.02 16.17
C SER A 167 -13.45 -17.24 17.46
N LEU A 168 -14.48 -17.62 18.23
CA LEU A 168 -14.76 -17.07 19.57
C LEU A 168 -13.86 -17.70 20.66
N PRO A 169 -13.67 -17.02 21.81
CA PRO A 169 -13.06 -17.64 22.98
C PRO A 169 -13.85 -18.87 23.46
N SER A 170 -13.16 -19.76 24.18
CA SER A 170 -13.72 -20.99 24.78
C SER A 170 -14.81 -20.71 25.82
N THR A 171 -14.70 -19.58 26.52
CA THR A 171 -15.62 -19.13 27.56
C THR A 171 -16.84 -18.41 26.93
N PRO A 172 -18.07 -18.96 27.03
CA PRO A 172 -19.24 -18.39 26.38
C PRO A 172 -19.72 -17.12 27.09
N ILE A 173 -19.84 -16.03 26.33
CA ILE A 173 -20.28 -14.73 26.85
C ILE A 173 -21.81 -14.58 26.71
N THR A 174 -22.48 -14.28 27.84
CA THR A 174 -23.89 -13.87 28.00
C THR A 174 -23.94 -12.65 28.93
N GLY A 175 -25.05 -11.92 29.16
CA GLY A 175 -26.26 -11.85 28.35
C GLY A 175 -27.58 -12.02 29.11
N PRO A 176 -28.13 -10.98 29.78
CA PRO A 176 -27.73 -9.56 29.73
C PRO A 176 -27.37 -8.98 31.12
N ASP A 177 -26.14 -8.51 31.31
CA ASP A 177 -25.69 -7.87 32.56
C ASP A 177 -25.13 -6.47 32.28
N LEU A 178 -25.97 -5.45 32.50
CA LEU A 178 -25.62 -4.05 32.21
C LEU A 178 -24.39 -3.58 32.99
N GLU A 179 -24.39 -3.74 34.32
CA GLU A 179 -23.31 -3.23 35.18
C GLU A 179 -21.96 -3.94 34.96
N GLN A 180 -22.00 -5.26 34.75
CA GLN A 180 -20.78 -6.07 34.73
C GLN A 180 -20.15 -6.20 33.34
N LYS A 181 -20.88 -5.94 32.26
CA LYS A 181 -20.44 -6.27 30.89
C LYS A 181 -20.45 -5.08 29.94
N GLN A 182 -21.12 -3.96 30.27
CA GLN A 182 -21.07 -2.74 29.46
C GLN A 182 -19.64 -2.19 29.35
N GLY A 183 -19.22 -1.85 28.13
CA GLY A 183 -17.94 -1.18 27.89
C GLY A 183 -16.74 -2.04 28.22
N LYS A 184 -16.90 -3.36 28.24
CA LYS A 184 -15.81 -4.32 28.43
C LYS A 184 -15.33 -4.90 27.10
N ASP A 185 -14.03 -5.13 27.04
CA ASP A 185 -13.31 -5.62 25.88
C ASP A 185 -13.04 -7.13 26.00
N PHE A 186 -13.14 -7.82 24.88
CA PHE A 186 -12.71 -9.22 24.70
C PHE A 186 -12.05 -9.39 23.33
N ALA A 187 -11.18 -10.40 23.18
CA ALA A 187 -10.51 -10.70 21.92
C ALA A 187 -11.23 -11.82 21.15
N VAL A 188 -11.33 -11.66 19.83
CA VAL A 188 -11.84 -12.67 18.89
C VAL A 188 -10.76 -12.99 17.87
N GLU A 189 -10.56 -14.27 17.53
CA GLU A 189 -9.65 -14.67 16.47
C GLU A 189 -10.37 -14.62 15.10
N ILE A 190 -9.74 -13.98 14.12
CA ILE A 190 -10.18 -13.94 12.73
C ILE A 190 -9.10 -14.62 11.87
N THR A 191 -9.52 -15.58 11.05
CA THR A 191 -8.66 -16.26 10.08
C THR A 191 -8.85 -15.67 8.69
N ILE A 192 -7.78 -15.13 8.09
CA ILE A 192 -7.75 -14.66 6.70
C ILE A 192 -7.25 -15.80 5.80
N ASN A 193 -7.99 -16.09 4.72
CA ASN A 193 -7.62 -17.04 3.66
C ASN A 193 -7.14 -18.43 4.15
N ASN A 194 -7.60 -18.88 5.32
CA ASN A 194 -7.17 -20.11 6.01
C ASN A 194 -5.66 -20.18 6.32
N HIS A 195 -4.94 -19.05 6.30
CA HIS A 195 -3.49 -18.99 6.47
C HIS A 195 -3.10 -18.07 7.63
N GLU A 196 -3.47 -16.78 7.58
CA GLU A 196 -3.16 -15.82 8.63
C GLU A 196 -4.23 -15.83 9.73
N LYS A 197 -3.81 -15.84 11.00
CA LYS A 197 -4.68 -15.74 12.19
C LYS A 197 -4.36 -14.45 12.94
N ILE A 198 -5.41 -13.69 13.27
CA ILE A 198 -5.30 -12.34 13.84
C ILE A 198 -6.28 -12.25 15.00
N HIS A 199 -5.86 -11.66 16.11
CA HIS A 199 -6.76 -11.34 17.21
C HIS A 199 -7.24 -9.89 17.10
N VAL A 200 -8.56 -9.68 17.15
CA VAL A 200 -9.21 -8.39 17.02
C VAL A 200 -9.96 -8.06 18.31
N ARG A 201 -9.81 -6.82 18.78
CA ARG A 201 -10.40 -6.35 20.03
C ARG A 201 -11.86 -5.92 19.80
N CYS A 202 -12.77 -6.52 20.55
CA CYS A 202 -14.20 -6.27 20.47
C CYS A 202 -14.71 -5.64 21.77
N LEU A 203 -15.43 -4.53 21.68
CA LEU A 203 -16.05 -3.85 22.82
C LEU A 203 -17.54 -4.19 22.88
N LEU A 204 -18.02 -4.65 24.03
CA LEU A 204 -19.43 -4.95 24.25
C LEU A 204 -20.23 -3.70 24.63
N HIS A 205 -21.35 -3.47 23.95
CA HIS A 205 -22.22 -2.31 24.18
C HIS A 205 -23.70 -2.71 24.17
N HIS A 206 -24.43 -2.37 25.23
CA HIS A 206 -25.88 -2.55 25.31
C HIS A 206 -26.59 -1.37 24.67
N LYS A 207 -27.52 -1.66 23.75
CA LYS A 207 -28.25 -0.71 22.89
C LYS A 207 -28.90 0.47 23.63
N SER A 208 -29.37 0.27 24.86
CA SER A 208 -30.12 1.28 25.62
C SER A 208 -29.24 2.33 26.32
N LEU A 209 -27.92 2.12 26.36
CA LEU A 209 -26.98 3.07 26.94
C LEU A 209 -26.34 3.93 25.84
N PRO A 210 -26.08 5.22 26.06
CA PRO A 210 -25.33 6.03 25.11
C PRO A 210 -23.90 5.51 24.99
N LEU A 211 -23.36 5.51 23.76
CA LEU A 211 -21.95 5.22 23.52
C LEU A 211 -21.10 6.40 24.04
N ARG A 212 -20.05 6.10 24.81
CA ARG A 212 -19.14 7.13 25.34
C ARG A 212 -18.37 7.78 24.19
N ASN A 213 -18.16 9.09 24.24
CA ASN A 213 -17.15 9.73 23.37
C ASN A 213 -15.79 9.09 23.63
N ASN A 214 -15.00 8.86 22.57
CA ASN A 214 -13.72 8.17 22.64
C ASN A 214 -13.78 6.74 23.23
N TRP A 215 -14.88 6.00 22.97
CA TRP A 215 -15.03 4.58 23.35
C TRP A 215 -13.95 3.65 22.77
N ASP A 216 -13.26 4.07 21.70
CA ASP A 216 -12.16 3.35 21.06
C ASP A 216 -10.78 3.68 21.67
N ARG A 217 -10.73 4.48 22.75
CA ARG A 217 -9.52 4.87 23.48
C ARG A 217 -9.48 4.28 24.89
N ASN A 218 -8.31 4.33 25.51
CA ASN A 218 -8.10 3.87 26.90
C ASN A 218 -8.76 4.83 27.94
N PRO A 219 -9.08 4.37 29.17
CA PRO A 219 -8.90 3.02 29.71
C PRO A 219 -10.01 2.04 29.31
N ARG A 220 -9.65 0.76 29.20
CA ARG A 220 -10.53 -0.35 28.83
C ARG A 220 -10.63 -1.35 29.97
N PHE A 221 -11.80 -1.95 30.16
CA PHE A 221 -12.02 -2.99 31.16
C PHE A 221 -12.10 -4.35 30.46
N ILE A 222 -11.34 -5.33 30.93
CA ILE A 222 -11.30 -6.66 30.29
C ILE A 222 -12.47 -7.50 30.80
N LEU A 223 -13.15 -8.20 29.89
CA LEU A 223 -14.32 -9.03 30.20
C LEU A 223 -13.94 -10.42 30.72
N LEU A 224 -12.88 -11.01 30.16
CA LEU A 224 -12.43 -12.38 30.42
C LEU A 224 -11.00 -12.35 30.97
N GLU A 225 -10.82 -12.84 32.19
CA GLU A 225 -9.49 -12.91 32.84
C GLU A 225 -8.50 -13.77 32.03
N GLU A 226 -8.97 -14.78 31.32
CA GLU A 226 -8.18 -15.61 30.39
C GLU A 226 -7.50 -14.83 29.24
N GLN A 227 -7.98 -13.60 28.96
CA GLN A 227 -7.53 -12.78 27.84
C GLN A 227 -6.75 -11.53 28.26
N THR A 228 -6.41 -11.36 29.55
CA THR A 228 -5.72 -10.16 30.07
C THR A 228 -4.45 -9.85 29.31
N ASP A 229 -3.52 -10.80 29.33
CA ASP A 229 -2.16 -10.63 28.83
C ASP A 229 -2.15 -10.37 27.31
N LEU A 230 -3.05 -11.06 26.59
CA LEU A 230 -3.26 -10.86 25.15
C LEU A 230 -3.79 -9.44 24.87
N LEU A 231 -4.83 -9.01 25.58
CA LEU A 231 -5.44 -7.70 25.39
C LEU A 231 -4.54 -6.55 25.83
N GLU A 232 -3.70 -6.73 26.85
CA GLU A 232 -2.70 -5.74 27.29
C GLU A 232 -1.54 -5.62 26.28
N SER A 233 -1.14 -6.71 25.63
CA SER A 233 -0.10 -6.70 24.59
C SER A 233 -0.53 -6.03 23.26
N MET A 234 -1.84 -5.91 23.02
CA MET A 234 -2.38 -5.34 21.79
C MET A 234 -2.28 -3.81 21.76
N PRO A 235 -1.95 -3.20 20.60
CA PRO A 235 -1.93 -1.75 20.47
C PRO A 235 -3.29 -1.16 20.83
N SER A 236 -3.26 0.04 21.38
CA SER A 236 -4.46 0.78 21.76
C SER A 236 -4.26 2.26 21.47
N LYS A 237 -5.32 2.95 21.07
CA LYS A 237 -5.29 4.40 20.92
C LYS A 237 -5.24 5.02 22.31
N GLU A 238 -4.15 5.72 22.59
CA GLU A 238 -4.01 6.53 23.80
C GLU A 238 -5.05 7.66 23.79
N MET A 239 -5.40 8.15 24.98
CA MET A 239 -6.32 9.27 25.12
C MET A 239 -5.50 10.56 25.16
N ASP A 240 -5.53 11.35 24.07
CA ASP A 240 -4.91 12.68 24.05
C ASP A 240 -5.38 13.51 25.27
N GLU A 241 -4.47 13.78 26.21
CA GLU A 241 -4.80 14.51 27.45
C GLU A 241 -5.09 16.01 27.18
N ASP A 242 -4.59 16.53 26.05
CA ASP A 242 -4.68 17.93 25.63
C ASP A 242 -6.10 18.41 25.23
N LEU A 243 -7.10 17.51 25.19
CA LEU A 243 -8.49 17.83 24.83
C LEU A 243 -9.37 18.26 26.03
N PHE A 244 -8.77 18.50 27.19
CA PHE A 244 -9.46 18.87 28.45
C PHE A 244 -9.15 20.29 28.97
N VAL A 245 -8.65 21.19 28.12
CA VAL A 245 -8.37 22.62 28.44
C VAL A 245 -9.45 23.54 27.85
#